data_AF-A0A2K9LYK3-F1
#
_entry.id   AF-A0A2K9LYK3-F1
#
_cell.length_a   1.000
_cell.length_b   1.000
_cell.length_c   1.000
_cell.angle_alpha   90.00
_cell.angle_beta   90.00
_cell.angle_gamma   90.00
#
_symmetry.space_group_name_H-M   'P 1'
#
loop_
_entity.id
_entity.type
_entity.pdbx_description
1 polymer ?
#
loop_
_entity_poly.entity_id
_entity_poly.type
_entity_poly.pdbx_seq_one_letter_code
_entity_poly.pdbx_strand_id
1 'polypeptide(L)'
;MKDFIFNIKSNLKTYNYIWKYKLVWCLPLILILVLFDWITKAIVVSTMTLDESPGVSFIPGFIGFEYTINPGAAYGMNADNLGLAVTIAAIVTLFLIAIFIFMKNKYWLIPINLMVSGSVANLIARAWAPETKDGIKGGVVDFIKFEFNFLGSNSYIFNLADAWVSIAVAIILIIFIVYIVLIIIETTMKNKNEEKFEFYSDIVNRKTLLFESYYHSVSLKKEDKITYFEYLKKNKELSKEWKEYKNKG
;
A
#
# COMPACT_ATOMS: atom_id res chain seq x y z
N MET A 1 -4.67 17.47 -34.86
CA MET A 1 -4.36 18.01 -33.52
C MET A 1 -5.63 18.32 -32.70
N LYS A 2 -6.63 19.02 -33.26
CA LYS A 2 -7.92 19.28 -32.57
C LYS A 2 -8.69 18.00 -32.21
N ASP A 3 -8.72 17.01 -33.09
CA ASP A 3 -9.43 15.73 -32.84
C ASP A 3 -8.74 14.89 -31.75
N PHE A 4 -7.41 14.95 -31.67
CA PHE A 4 -6.63 14.29 -30.62
C PHE A 4 -6.93 14.90 -29.23
N ILE A 5 -6.92 16.23 -29.12
CA ILE A 5 -7.25 16.94 -27.88
C ILE A 5 -8.71 16.69 -27.49
N PHE A 6 -9.62 16.72 -28.46
CA PHE A 6 -11.04 16.41 -28.25
C PHE A 6 -11.24 14.98 -27.72
N ASN A 7 -10.57 13.99 -28.30
CA ASN A 7 -10.62 12.60 -27.85
C ASN A 7 -10.08 12.42 -26.43
N ILE A 8 -8.96 13.06 -26.07
CA ILE A 8 -8.44 13.02 -24.70
C ILE A 8 -9.45 13.61 -23.72
N LYS A 9 -10.00 14.80 -24.02
CA LYS A 9 -10.97 15.48 -23.14
C LYS A 9 -12.24 14.65 -22.97
N SER A 10 -12.73 14.04 -24.05
CA SER A 10 -13.89 13.16 -24.03
C SER A 10 -13.64 11.94 -23.15
N ASN A 11 -12.51 11.26 -23.35
CA ASN A 11 -12.11 10.08 -22.55
C ASN A 11 -11.94 10.40 -21.07
N LEU A 12 -11.34 11.54 -20.72
CA LEU A 12 -11.21 11.97 -19.33
C LEU A 12 -12.57 12.28 -18.69
N LYS A 13 -13.54 12.81 -19.45
CA LYS A 13 -14.87 13.17 -18.94
C LYS A 13 -15.75 11.94 -18.71
N THR A 14 -15.63 10.93 -19.56
CA THR A 14 -16.42 9.68 -19.46
C THR A 14 -15.73 8.63 -18.58
N TYR A 15 -14.51 8.89 -18.11
CA TYR A 15 -13.78 7.95 -17.27
C TYR A 15 -14.49 7.71 -15.94
N ASN A 16 -14.72 6.44 -15.61
CA ASN A 16 -15.23 6.07 -14.30
C ASN A 16 -14.10 6.12 -13.25
N TYR A 17 -13.98 7.25 -12.57
CA TYR A 17 -12.98 7.48 -11.52
C TYR A 17 -13.32 6.85 -10.17
N ILE A 18 -14.50 6.21 -10.02
CA ILE A 18 -15.00 5.68 -8.74
C ILE A 18 -14.93 6.68 -7.57
N TRP A 19 -15.19 7.97 -7.85
CA TRP A 19 -15.06 9.09 -6.90
C TRP A 19 -15.76 8.87 -5.57
N LYS A 20 -16.99 8.32 -5.58
CA LYS A 20 -17.74 8.04 -4.35
C LYS A 20 -16.96 7.13 -3.40
N TYR A 21 -16.31 6.08 -3.92
CA TYR A 21 -15.51 5.17 -3.10
C TYR A 21 -14.26 5.88 -2.55
N LYS A 22 -13.56 6.65 -3.40
CA LYS A 22 -12.38 7.39 -3.00
C LYS A 22 -12.68 8.45 -1.94
N LEU A 23 -13.78 9.18 -2.08
CA LEU A 23 -14.19 10.22 -1.14
C LEU A 23 -14.68 9.64 0.20
N VAL A 24 -15.42 8.53 0.18
CA VAL A 24 -16.00 7.95 1.41
C VAL A 24 -15.00 7.10 2.18
N TRP A 25 -14.09 6.40 1.50
CA TRP A 25 -13.19 5.44 2.16
C TRP A 25 -11.72 5.84 2.08
N CYS A 26 -11.24 6.20 0.88
CA CYS A 26 -9.81 6.44 0.71
C CYS A 26 -9.37 7.76 1.36
N LEU A 27 -10.09 8.86 1.11
CA LEU A 27 -9.74 10.18 1.58
C LEU A 27 -9.75 10.30 3.12
N PRO A 28 -10.75 9.78 3.85
CA PRO A 28 -10.69 9.74 5.31
C PRO A 28 -9.50 8.96 5.82
N LEU A 29 -9.16 7.83 5.18
CA LEU A 29 -7.97 7.06 5.56
C LEU A 29 -6.68 7.86 5.31
N ILE A 30 -6.55 8.57 4.18
CA ILE A 30 -5.41 9.47 3.92
C ILE A 30 -5.31 10.51 5.03
N LEU A 31 -6.42 11.20 5.32
CA LEU A 31 -6.44 12.25 6.33
C LEU A 31 -6.03 11.73 7.70
N ILE A 32 -6.55 10.57 8.12
CA ILE A 32 -6.20 9.95 9.41
C ILE A 32 -4.71 9.60 9.45
N LEU A 33 -4.16 8.98 8.41
CA LEU A 33 -2.75 8.55 8.38
C LEU A 33 -1.78 9.75 8.34
N VAL A 34 -2.12 10.78 7.56
CA VAL A 34 -1.35 12.03 7.48
C VAL A 34 -1.40 12.78 8.81
N LEU A 35 -2.59 12.91 9.41
CA LEU A 35 -2.73 13.56 10.71
C LEU A 35 -2.00 12.80 11.81
N PHE A 36 -2.06 11.47 11.80
CA PHE A 36 -1.40 10.67 12.81
C PHE A 36 0.13 10.80 12.72
N ASP A 37 0.70 10.73 11.52
CA ASP A 37 2.12 11.01 11.31
C ASP A 37 2.50 12.43 11.77
N TRP A 38 1.72 13.44 11.36
CA TRP A 38 2.02 14.83 11.72
C TRP A 38 1.95 15.09 13.23
N ILE A 39 0.94 14.53 13.92
CA ILE A 39 0.82 14.61 15.38
C ILE A 39 2.03 13.95 16.05
N THR A 40 2.45 12.75 15.62
CA THR A 40 3.61 12.09 16.21
C THR A 40 4.90 12.89 16.02
N LYS A 41 5.11 13.49 14.84
CA LYS A 41 6.23 14.40 14.60
C LYS A 41 6.18 15.63 15.52
N ALA A 42 5.01 16.24 15.69
CA ALA A 42 4.82 17.38 16.59
C ALA A 42 5.10 17.04 18.06
N ILE A 43 4.68 15.85 18.51
CA ILE A 43 4.99 15.36 19.86
C ILE A 43 6.51 15.21 20.02
N VAL A 44 7.19 14.56 19.08
CA VAL A 44 8.65 14.36 19.14
C VAL A 44 9.38 15.70 19.20
N VAL A 45 9.05 16.63 18.29
CA VAL A 45 9.67 17.98 18.26
C VAL A 45 9.48 18.75 19.57
N SER A 46 8.37 18.53 20.27
CA SER A 46 8.06 19.24 21.52
C SER A 46 8.57 18.55 22.79
N THR A 47 8.97 17.28 22.71
CA THR A 47 9.30 16.47 23.90
C THR A 47 10.70 15.87 23.90
N MET A 48 11.39 15.85 22.75
CA MET A 48 12.73 15.24 22.59
C MET A 48 13.75 16.28 22.13
N THR A 49 15.03 16.02 22.44
CA THR A 49 16.15 16.85 21.99
C THR A 49 16.69 16.34 20.65
N LEU A 50 16.98 17.26 19.72
CA LEU A 50 17.48 16.93 18.39
C LEU A 50 18.88 16.29 18.41
N ASP A 51 19.00 15.13 17.75
CA ASP A 51 20.16 14.23 17.69
C ASP A 51 20.79 13.95 19.07
N GLU A 52 19.97 13.77 20.09
CA GLU A 52 20.39 13.23 21.39
C GLU A 52 20.62 11.72 21.27
N SER A 53 21.78 11.25 21.75
CA SER A 53 22.17 9.85 21.73
C SER A 53 22.84 9.43 23.05
N PRO A 54 22.52 8.24 23.61
CA PRO A 54 21.55 7.27 23.10
C PRO A 54 20.10 7.76 23.25
N GLY A 55 19.22 7.36 22.34
CA GLY A 55 17.79 7.66 22.43
C GLY A 55 17.05 6.95 23.55
N VAL A 56 15.71 7.02 23.53
CA VAL A 56 14.83 6.38 24.51
C VAL A 56 14.37 5.02 24.01
N SER A 57 14.72 3.95 24.72
CA SER A 57 14.23 2.60 24.38
C SER A 57 12.75 2.43 24.76
N PHE A 58 11.95 1.89 23.84
CA PHE A 58 10.52 1.63 24.05
C PHE A 58 10.23 0.15 24.24
N ILE A 59 10.69 -0.68 23.30
CA ILE A 59 10.72 -2.14 23.42
C ILE A 59 12.19 -2.54 23.34
N PRO A 60 12.83 -2.83 24.49
CA PRO A 60 14.26 -3.08 24.55
C PRO A 60 14.73 -4.15 23.57
N GLY A 61 15.71 -3.80 22.73
CA GLY A 61 16.28 -4.67 21.71
C GLY A 61 15.42 -4.80 20.44
N PHE A 62 14.30 -4.08 20.34
CA PHE A 62 13.44 -4.09 19.17
C PHE A 62 13.19 -2.69 18.59
N ILE A 63 12.56 -1.80 19.36
CA ILE A 63 12.17 -0.44 18.92
C ILE A 63 12.57 0.58 19.98
N GLY A 64 13.21 1.66 19.53
CA GLY A 64 13.50 2.84 20.32
C GLY A 64 13.11 4.11 19.58
N PHE A 65 13.28 5.25 20.26
CA PHE A 65 13.01 6.57 19.73
C PHE A 65 14.26 7.44 19.76
N GLU A 66 14.62 8.02 18.60
CA GLU A 66 15.72 8.97 18.44
C GLU A 66 15.28 10.08 17.49
N TYR A 67 15.26 11.33 17.95
CA TYR A 67 14.81 12.45 17.13
C TYR A 67 15.94 12.95 16.22
N THR A 68 15.75 12.86 14.90
CA THR A 68 16.62 13.48 13.90
C THR A 68 15.83 14.23 12.83
N ILE A 69 16.51 15.11 12.09
CA ILE A 69 15.93 15.81 10.94
C ILE A 69 16.66 15.36 9.68
N ASN A 70 15.95 14.67 8.81
CA ASN A 70 16.47 14.16 7.56
C ASN A 70 16.25 15.16 6.41
N PRO A 71 17.29 15.80 5.86
CA PRO A 71 17.15 16.73 4.74
C PRO A 71 16.69 16.02 3.44
N GLY A 72 16.82 14.69 3.36
CA GLY A 72 16.45 13.90 2.18
C GLY A 72 17.64 13.38 1.37
N ALA A 73 18.80 13.21 2.01
CA ALA A 73 19.96 12.57 1.39
C ALA A 73 19.89 11.06 1.63
N ALA A 74 19.49 10.28 0.63
CA ALA A 74 19.75 8.86 0.68
C ALA A 74 21.29 8.66 0.70
N TYR A 75 21.83 8.18 1.82
CA TYR A 75 23.23 7.71 1.90
C TYR A 75 24.30 8.73 1.43
N GLY A 76 24.18 10.00 1.80
CA GLY A 76 25.20 11.02 1.48
C GLY A 76 25.29 11.40 -0.01
N MET A 77 24.51 10.77 -0.90
CA MET A 77 24.34 11.25 -2.28
C MET A 77 23.34 12.41 -2.27
N ASN A 78 23.85 13.62 -2.53
CA ASN A 78 23.09 14.88 -2.64
C ASN A 78 22.62 15.51 -1.32
N ALA A 79 23.31 15.29 -0.19
CA ALA A 79 23.04 16.04 1.04
C ALA A 79 23.10 17.57 0.85
N ASP A 80 23.89 18.02 -0.14
CA ASP A 80 24.04 19.42 -0.50
C ASP A 80 22.92 19.97 -1.40
N ASN A 81 21.98 19.13 -1.88
CA ASN A 81 20.92 19.55 -2.80
C ASN A 81 19.52 19.21 -2.28
N LEU A 82 19.14 19.87 -1.19
CA LEU A 82 17.79 19.86 -0.63
C LEU A 82 16.71 20.15 -1.70
N GLY A 83 16.96 21.11 -2.59
CA GLY A 83 16.03 21.48 -3.65
C GLY A 83 15.68 20.29 -4.55
N LEU A 84 16.68 19.47 -4.91
CA LEU A 84 16.49 18.24 -5.66
C LEU A 84 15.70 17.20 -4.87
N ALA A 85 15.99 17.00 -3.57
CA ALA A 85 15.27 16.05 -2.73
C ALA A 85 13.76 16.40 -2.60
N VAL A 86 13.46 17.68 -2.34
CA VAL A 86 12.08 18.19 -2.28
C VAL A 86 11.38 18.04 -3.64
N THR A 87 12.09 18.37 -4.73
CA THR A 87 11.54 18.27 -6.09
C THR A 87 11.19 16.83 -6.45
N ILE A 88 12.09 15.87 -6.17
CA ILE A 88 11.82 14.45 -6.41
C ILE A 88 10.64 13.99 -5.56
N ALA A 89 10.61 14.33 -4.27
CA ALA A 89 9.50 13.98 -3.38
C ALA A 89 8.17 14.53 -3.90
N ALA A 90 8.14 15.77 -4.39
CA ALA A 90 6.95 16.37 -4.97
C ALA A 90 6.51 15.65 -6.26
N ILE A 91 7.44 15.35 -7.17
CA ILE A 91 7.14 14.63 -8.42
C ILE A 91 6.59 13.24 -8.13
N VAL A 92 7.22 12.49 -7.22
CA VAL A 92 6.76 11.15 -6.80
C VAL A 92 5.36 11.24 -6.18
N THR A 93 5.13 12.22 -5.30
CA THR A 93 3.82 12.44 -4.68
C THR A 93 2.74 12.71 -5.73
N LEU A 94 3.01 13.61 -6.71
CA LEU A 94 2.08 13.91 -7.79
C LEU A 94 1.82 12.70 -8.69
N PHE A 95 2.85 11.90 -8.97
CA PHE A 95 2.71 10.66 -9.72
C PHE A 95 1.83 9.63 -9.00
N LEU A 96 2.03 9.44 -7.69
CA LEU A 96 1.19 8.56 -6.87
C LEU A 96 -0.25 9.06 -6.80
N ILE A 97 -0.47 10.37 -6.68
CA ILE A 97 -1.82 10.96 -6.73
C ILE A 97 -2.47 10.73 -8.10
N ALA A 98 -1.71 10.87 -9.20
CA ALA A 98 -2.23 10.56 -10.53
C ALA A 98 -2.64 9.08 -10.64
N ILE A 99 -1.78 8.15 -10.19
CA ILE A 99 -2.13 6.72 -10.13
C ILE A 99 -3.41 6.52 -9.30
N PHE A 100 -3.50 7.12 -8.12
CA PHE A 100 -4.68 7.04 -7.26
C PHE A 100 -5.95 7.53 -7.96
N ILE A 101 -5.88 8.67 -8.65
CA ILE A 101 -7.02 9.27 -9.37
C ILE A 101 -7.49 8.32 -10.48
N PHE A 102 -6.59 7.75 -11.27
CA PHE A 102 -6.96 6.89 -12.41
C PHE A 102 -7.15 5.41 -12.03
N MET A 103 -6.78 4.96 -10.82
CA MET A 103 -6.98 3.57 -10.41
C MET A 103 -8.48 3.26 -10.21
N LYS A 104 -8.99 2.25 -10.91
CA LYS A 104 -10.37 1.74 -10.78
C LYS A 104 -10.47 0.52 -9.86
N ASN A 105 -9.42 -0.27 -9.78
CA ASN A 105 -9.45 -1.51 -9.03
C ASN A 105 -9.30 -1.19 -7.53
N LYS A 106 -10.34 -1.47 -6.76
CA LYS A 106 -10.41 -1.18 -5.32
C LYS A 106 -9.37 -1.94 -4.50
N TYR A 107 -8.94 -3.12 -4.95
CA TYR A 107 -7.90 -3.90 -4.27
C TYR A 107 -6.55 -3.18 -4.32
N TRP A 108 -6.19 -2.65 -5.50
CA TRP A 108 -4.96 -1.88 -5.70
C TRP A 108 -5.01 -0.51 -5.02
N LEU A 109 -6.21 0.03 -4.79
CA LEU A 109 -6.34 1.28 -4.03
C LEU A 109 -5.84 1.16 -2.60
N ILE A 110 -5.84 -0.02 -1.96
CA ILE A 110 -5.36 -0.15 -0.58
C ILE A 110 -3.88 0.25 -0.45
N PRO A 111 -2.91 -0.43 -1.11
CA PRO A 111 -1.51 -0.04 -1.03
C PRO A 111 -1.25 1.33 -1.64
N ILE A 112 -1.93 1.71 -2.73
CA ILE A 112 -1.77 3.07 -3.31
C ILE A 112 -2.18 4.14 -2.31
N ASN A 113 -3.25 3.92 -1.53
CA ASN A 113 -3.72 4.89 -0.54
C ASN A 113 -2.68 5.09 0.57
N LEU A 114 -2.04 4.01 1.02
CA LEU A 114 -0.94 4.06 1.98
C LEU A 114 0.28 4.82 1.43
N MET A 115 0.67 4.54 0.18
CA MET A 115 1.78 5.25 -0.49
C MET A 115 1.50 6.75 -0.61
N VAL A 116 0.30 7.12 -1.06
CA VAL A 116 -0.12 8.53 -1.15
C VAL A 116 -0.10 9.17 0.23
N SER A 117 -0.62 8.49 1.25
CA SER A 117 -0.64 9.01 2.63
C SER A 117 0.77 9.31 3.15
N GLY A 118 1.70 8.35 3.03
CA GLY A 118 3.07 8.56 3.47
C GLY A 118 3.80 9.63 2.65
N SER A 119 3.66 9.60 1.31
CA SER A 119 4.29 10.59 0.43
C SER A 119 3.80 12.01 0.71
N VAL A 120 2.49 12.20 0.89
CA VAL A 120 1.89 13.49 1.24
C VAL A 120 2.31 13.94 2.63
N ALA A 121 2.30 13.05 3.63
CA ALA A 121 2.70 13.38 4.99
C ALA A 121 4.17 13.86 5.06
N ASN A 122 5.09 13.17 4.38
CA ASN A 122 6.49 13.59 4.29
C ASN A 122 6.66 14.89 3.50
N LEU A 123 5.90 15.10 2.43
CA LEU A 123 5.96 16.36 1.67
C LEU A 123 5.46 17.56 2.48
N ILE A 124 4.37 17.39 3.25
CA ILE A 124 3.86 18.42 4.15
C ILE A 124 4.85 18.69 5.29
N ALA A 125 5.43 17.64 5.87
CA ALA A 125 6.41 17.76 6.95
C ALA A 125 7.60 18.63 6.55
N ARG A 126 8.04 18.59 5.29
CA ARG A 126 9.12 19.46 4.78
C ARG A 126 8.83 20.95 4.88
N ALA A 127 7.57 21.35 4.77
CA ALA A 127 7.19 22.76 4.90
C ALA A 127 7.12 23.22 6.37
N TRP A 128 7.00 22.30 7.33
CA TRP A 128 6.80 22.58 8.74
C TRP A 128 8.00 22.24 9.64
N ALA A 129 8.85 21.31 9.23
CA ALA A 129 9.92 20.78 10.07
C ALA A 129 10.88 21.88 10.56
N PRO A 130 11.40 21.76 11.80
CA PRO A 130 12.45 22.65 12.29
C PRO A 130 13.71 22.63 11.41
N GLU A 131 14.57 23.61 11.65
CA GLU A 131 15.91 23.64 11.04
C GLU A 131 16.79 22.52 11.61
N THR A 132 17.69 21.98 10.78
CA THR A 132 18.78 21.13 11.26
C THR A 132 19.72 21.93 12.17
N LYS A 133 20.65 21.25 12.86
CA LYS A 133 21.69 21.92 13.67
C LYS A 133 22.54 22.92 12.86
N ASP A 134 22.67 22.69 11.56
CA ASP A 134 23.40 23.55 10.63
C ASP A 134 22.52 24.66 10.00
N GLY A 135 21.29 24.85 10.48
CA GLY A 135 20.38 25.90 10.02
C GLY A 135 19.65 25.58 8.71
N ILE A 136 19.63 24.31 8.28
CA ILE A 136 19.00 23.91 7.02
C ILE A 136 17.50 23.66 7.24
N LYS A 137 16.64 24.37 6.51
CA LYS A 137 15.18 24.16 6.47
C LYS A 137 14.81 23.05 5.49
N GLY A 138 13.58 22.52 5.56
CA GLY A 138 13.06 21.64 4.51
C GLY A 138 13.31 20.14 4.70
N GLY A 139 13.78 19.74 5.88
CA GLY A 139 13.96 18.34 6.26
C GLY A 139 12.66 17.66 6.70
N VAL A 140 12.77 16.41 7.14
CA VAL A 140 11.68 15.60 7.67
C VAL A 140 12.05 15.13 9.07
N VAL A 141 11.11 15.19 10.01
CA VAL A 141 11.31 14.67 11.37
C VAL A 141 11.22 13.15 11.36
N ASP A 142 12.33 12.49 11.67
CA ASP A 142 12.44 11.05 11.83
C ASP A 142 12.68 10.73 13.30
N PHE A 143 12.05 9.65 13.80
CA PHE A 143 11.99 9.41 15.25
C PHE A 143 11.92 7.96 15.70
N ILE A 144 11.56 7.02 14.83
CA ILE A 144 11.47 5.59 15.14
C ILE A 144 12.77 4.92 14.70
N LYS A 145 13.40 4.16 15.59
CA LYS A 145 14.64 3.45 15.32
C LYS A 145 14.50 1.97 15.67
N PHE A 146 15.01 1.09 14.82
CA PHE A 146 15.17 -0.31 15.18
C PHE A 146 16.39 -0.48 16.08
N GLU A 147 16.24 -1.20 17.20
CA GLU A 147 17.36 -1.48 18.11
C GLU A 147 18.05 -2.82 17.80
N PHE A 148 17.45 -3.66 16.96
CA PHE A 148 18.08 -4.85 16.43
C PHE A 148 18.85 -4.54 15.14
N ASN A 149 19.92 -5.29 14.90
CA ASN A 149 20.69 -5.21 13.68
C ASN A 149 20.35 -6.37 12.74
N PHE A 150 19.49 -6.09 11.76
CA PHE A 150 19.22 -6.96 10.62
C PHE A 150 19.51 -6.17 9.35
N LEU A 151 20.50 -6.60 8.56
CA LEU A 151 20.94 -5.90 7.34
C LEU A 151 21.27 -4.40 7.56
N GLY A 152 21.77 -4.02 8.75
CA GLY A 152 22.09 -2.62 9.08
C GLY A 152 20.91 -1.77 9.55
N SER A 153 19.77 -2.38 9.91
CA SER A 153 18.56 -1.68 10.36
C SER A 153 18.75 -0.77 11.57
N ASN A 154 19.75 -1.04 12.42
CA ASN A 154 20.01 -0.28 13.64
C ASN A 154 20.51 1.15 13.40
N SER A 155 20.92 1.48 12.17
CA SER A 155 21.33 2.83 11.77
C SER A 155 20.22 3.61 11.09
N TYR A 156 19.05 2.98 10.84
CA TYR A 156 17.95 3.60 10.12
C TYR A 156 16.91 4.16 11.09
N ILE A 157 16.73 5.47 11.05
CA ILE A 157 15.68 6.20 11.77
C ILE A 157 14.64 6.63 10.74
N PHE A 158 13.37 6.40 11.04
CA PHE A 158 12.26 6.64 10.13
C PHE A 158 11.05 7.18 10.89
N ASN A 159 9.96 7.46 10.17
CA ASN A 159 8.72 7.94 10.75
C ASN A 159 7.52 7.08 10.32
N LEU A 160 6.31 7.44 10.76
CA LEU A 160 5.10 6.71 10.39
C LEU A 160 4.79 6.81 8.90
N ALA A 161 5.05 7.94 8.26
CA ALA A 161 4.91 8.08 6.81
C ALA A 161 5.76 7.08 6.02
N ASP A 162 7.02 6.85 6.43
CA ASP A 162 7.89 5.83 5.83
C ASP A 162 7.38 4.42 6.11
N ALA A 163 6.80 4.17 7.29
CA ALA A 163 6.16 2.91 7.62
C ALA A 163 4.94 2.64 6.71
N TRP A 164 4.09 3.64 6.43
CA TRP A 164 2.96 3.48 5.51
C TRP A 164 3.42 3.08 4.10
N VAL A 165 4.46 3.73 3.58
CA VAL A 165 5.04 3.40 2.28
C VAL A 165 5.63 1.99 2.29
N SER A 166 6.40 1.65 3.32
CA SER A 166 7.02 0.32 3.47
C SER A 166 5.98 -0.80 3.54
N ILE A 167 4.90 -0.60 4.31
CA ILE A 167 3.77 -1.55 4.39
C ILE A 167 3.09 -1.68 3.02
N ALA A 168 2.89 -0.58 2.30
CA ALA A 168 2.30 -0.62 0.98
C ALA A 168 3.14 -1.42 -0.02
N VAL A 169 4.46 -1.20 -0.02
CA VAL A 169 5.42 -1.95 -0.85
C VAL A 169 5.36 -3.43 -0.48
N ALA A 170 5.37 -3.78 0.80
CA ALA A 170 5.25 -5.17 1.25
C ALA A 170 3.95 -5.83 0.75
N ILE A 171 2.81 -5.13 0.84
CA ILE A 171 1.52 -5.63 0.32
C ILE A 171 1.61 -5.89 -1.19
N ILE A 172 2.15 -4.94 -1.97
CA ILE A 172 2.31 -5.10 -3.43
C ILE A 172 3.21 -6.28 -3.76
N LEU A 173 4.34 -6.43 -3.07
CA LEU A 173 5.27 -7.53 -3.27
C LEU A 173 4.61 -8.88 -2.98
N ILE A 174 3.85 -8.98 -1.88
CA ILE A 174 3.11 -10.20 -1.55
C ILE A 174 2.11 -10.55 -2.66
N ILE A 175 1.32 -9.57 -3.12
CA ILE A 175 0.35 -9.78 -4.22
C ILE A 175 1.07 -10.28 -5.48
N PHE A 176 2.19 -9.65 -5.82
CA PHE A 176 2.98 -10.00 -7.00
C PHE A 176 3.56 -11.42 -6.91
N ILE A 177 4.13 -11.78 -5.76
CA ILE A 177 4.68 -13.13 -5.52
C ILE A 177 3.57 -14.18 -5.63
N VAL A 178 2.42 -13.94 -4.98
CA VAL A 178 1.26 -14.85 -5.06
C VAL A 178 0.81 -15.02 -6.51
N TYR A 179 0.71 -13.93 -7.26
CA TYR A 179 0.33 -13.97 -8.67
C TYR A 179 1.31 -14.79 -9.52
N ILE A 180 2.62 -14.59 -9.36
CA ILE A 180 3.64 -15.38 -10.06
C ILE A 180 3.55 -16.86 -9.69
N VAL A 181 3.42 -17.18 -8.40
CA VAL A 181 3.32 -18.58 -7.94
C VAL A 181 2.08 -19.26 -8.54
N LEU A 182 0.94 -18.57 -8.59
CA LEU A 182 -0.28 -19.09 -9.20
C LEU A 182 -0.09 -19.36 -10.70
N ILE A 183 0.52 -18.42 -11.44
CA ILE A 183 0.83 -18.63 -12.87
C ILE A 183 1.73 -19.85 -13.06
N ILE A 184 2.77 -20.00 -12.23
CA ILE A 184 3.69 -21.15 -12.34
C ILE A 184 2.95 -22.46 -12.07
N ILE A 185 2.10 -22.49 -11.04
CA ILE A 185 1.28 -23.67 -10.71
C ILE A 185 0.35 -24.01 -11.88
N GLU A 186 -0.42 -23.04 -12.38
CA GLU A 186 -1.36 -23.22 -13.49
C GLU A 186 -0.65 -23.71 -14.75
N THR A 187 0.45 -23.06 -15.13
CA THR A 187 1.25 -23.46 -16.30
C THR A 187 1.81 -24.87 -16.14
N THR A 188 2.33 -25.20 -14.95
CA THR A 188 2.88 -26.54 -14.68
C THR A 188 1.81 -27.61 -14.69
N MET A 189 0.63 -27.33 -14.14
CA MET A 189 -0.50 -28.26 -14.15
C MET A 189 -0.98 -28.51 -15.57
N LYS A 190 -1.17 -27.44 -16.36
CA LYS A 190 -1.58 -27.53 -17.76
C LYS A 190 -0.60 -28.37 -18.58
N ASN A 191 0.69 -28.13 -18.43
CA ASN A 191 1.72 -28.86 -19.17
C ASN A 191 1.85 -30.34 -18.76
N LYS A 192 1.52 -30.68 -17.51
CA LYS A 192 1.59 -32.07 -17.02
C LYS A 192 0.36 -32.89 -17.39
N ASN A 193 -0.82 -32.31 -17.29
CA ASN A 193 -2.09 -32.96 -17.58
C ASN A 193 -3.16 -31.89 -17.85
N GLU A 194 -3.46 -31.67 -19.13
CA GLU A 194 -4.38 -30.64 -19.58
C GLU A 194 -5.81 -30.88 -19.07
N GLU A 195 -6.31 -32.12 -19.12
CA GLU A 195 -7.65 -32.49 -18.62
C GLU A 195 -7.79 -32.19 -17.11
N LYS A 196 -6.77 -32.54 -16.32
CA LYS A 196 -6.73 -32.24 -14.88
C LYS A 196 -6.68 -30.74 -14.60
N PHE A 197 -6.01 -29.98 -15.45
CA PHE A 197 -5.98 -28.52 -15.36
C PHE A 197 -7.33 -27.89 -15.72
N GLU A 198 -8.01 -28.36 -16.77
CA GLU A 198 -9.35 -27.91 -17.14
C GLU A 198 -10.35 -28.14 -16.02
N PHE A 199 -10.34 -29.34 -15.41
CA PHE A 199 -11.19 -29.64 -14.26
C PHE A 199 -10.89 -28.75 -13.04
N TYR A 200 -9.61 -28.52 -12.74
CA TYR A 200 -9.20 -27.57 -11.69
C TYR A 200 -9.72 -26.15 -11.96
N SER A 201 -9.53 -25.66 -13.19
CA SER A 201 -9.94 -24.32 -13.61
C SER A 201 -11.46 -24.14 -13.49
N ASP A 202 -12.24 -25.14 -13.89
CA ASP A 202 -13.69 -25.15 -13.73
C ASP A 202 -14.12 -25.09 -12.24
N ILE A 203 -13.49 -25.87 -11.35
CA ILE A 203 -13.76 -25.79 -9.91
C ILE A 203 -13.45 -24.39 -9.36
N VAL A 204 -12.32 -23.80 -9.75
CA VAL A 204 -11.93 -22.45 -9.32
C VAL A 204 -12.94 -21.42 -9.82
N ASN A 205 -13.36 -21.50 -11.09
CA ASN A 205 -14.36 -20.63 -11.66
C ASN A 205 -15.72 -20.73 -10.95
N ARG A 206 -16.20 -21.96 -10.69
CA ARG A 206 -17.43 -22.20 -9.92
C ARG A 206 -17.37 -21.61 -8.51
N LYS A 207 -16.21 -21.69 -7.84
CA LYS A 207 -16.00 -21.05 -6.53
C LYS A 207 -16.01 -19.53 -6.61
N THR A 208 -15.42 -18.94 -7.65
CA THR A 208 -15.43 -17.49 -7.88
C THR A 208 -16.85 -16.98 -8.08
N LEU A 209 -17.63 -17.61 -8.98
CA LEU A 209 -19.04 -17.26 -9.21
C LEU A 209 -19.89 -17.41 -7.94
N LEU A 210 -19.63 -18.46 -7.15
CA LEU A 210 -20.30 -18.66 -5.86
C LEU A 210 -19.98 -17.54 -4.86
N PHE A 211 -18.72 -17.10 -4.79
CA PHE A 211 -18.33 -15.96 -3.95
C PHE A 211 -18.95 -14.65 -4.44
N GLU A 212 -18.95 -14.39 -5.75
CA GLU A 212 -19.58 -13.20 -6.33
C GLU A 212 -21.08 -13.16 -6.03
N SER A 213 -21.78 -14.29 -6.16
CA SER A 213 -23.19 -14.43 -5.79
C SER A 213 -23.44 -14.09 -4.32
N TYR A 214 -22.61 -14.61 -3.41
CA TYR A 214 -22.66 -14.25 -1.98
C TYR A 214 -22.33 -12.77 -1.72
N TYR A 215 -21.25 -12.26 -2.30
CA TYR A 215 -20.85 -10.87 -2.11
C TYR A 215 -21.93 -9.91 -2.62
N HIS A 216 -22.59 -10.25 -3.72
CA HIS A 216 -23.72 -9.49 -4.23
C HIS A 216 -24.96 -9.58 -3.35
N SER A 217 -25.27 -10.72 -2.74
CA SER A 217 -26.40 -10.83 -1.80
C SER A 217 -26.22 -9.97 -0.54
N VAL A 218 -24.97 -9.77 -0.12
CA VAL A 218 -24.60 -8.91 1.02
C VAL A 218 -24.52 -7.43 0.63
N SER A 219 -23.98 -7.10 -0.55
CA SER A 219 -23.69 -5.72 -0.96
C SER A 219 -24.83 -5.03 -1.71
N LEU A 220 -25.72 -5.78 -2.37
CA LEU A 220 -26.85 -5.26 -3.13
C LEU A 220 -28.11 -5.99 -2.67
N LYS A 221 -29.14 -5.23 -2.25
CA LYS A 221 -30.47 -5.78 -1.93
C LYS A 221 -31.12 -6.39 -3.19
N LYS A 222 -30.69 -7.58 -3.62
CA LYS A 222 -31.30 -8.37 -4.69
C LYS A 222 -32.02 -9.61 -4.12
N GLU A 223 -32.94 -10.16 -4.91
CA GLU A 223 -33.88 -11.22 -4.53
C GLU A 223 -33.24 -12.61 -4.36
N ASP A 224 -32.18 -12.93 -5.12
CA ASP A 224 -31.45 -14.20 -4.96
C ASP A 224 -30.42 -14.09 -3.84
N LYS A 225 -30.88 -14.31 -2.61
CA LYS A 225 -30.04 -14.26 -1.40
C LYS A 225 -29.45 -15.63 -1.10
N ILE A 226 -28.19 -15.84 -1.46
CA ILE A 226 -27.40 -16.92 -0.86
C ILE A 226 -26.88 -16.43 0.49
N THR A 227 -27.13 -17.20 1.54
CA THR A 227 -26.63 -16.92 2.89
C THR A 227 -25.15 -17.30 3.02
N TYR A 228 -24.46 -16.74 4.03
CA TYR A 228 -23.08 -17.12 4.32
C TYR A 228 -22.93 -18.63 4.62
N PHE A 229 -23.90 -19.24 5.30
CA PHE A 229 -23.91 -20.67 5.57
C PHE A 229 -24.02 -21.51 4.29
N GLU A 230 -24.89 -21.12 3.36
CA GLU A 230 -25.02 -21.80 2.07
C GLU A 230 -23.76 -21.64 1.21
N TYR A 231 -23.15 -20.45 1.21
CA TYR A 231 -21.85 -20.21 0.59
C TYR A 231 -20.79 -21.19 1.11
N LEU A 232 -20.64 -21.29 2.44
CA LEU A 232 -19.67 -22.18 3.06
C LEU A 232 -19.92 -23.65 2.70
N LYS A 233 -21.18 -24.09 2.72
CA LYS A 233 -21.57 -25.47 2.38
C LYS A 233 -21.21 -25.79 0.93
N LYS A 234 -21.65 -24.98 -0.03
CA LYS A 234 -21.37 -25.18 -1.46
C LYS A 234 -19.87 -25.10 -1.78
N ASN A 235 -19.14 -24.18 -1.14
CA ASN A 235 -17.69 -24.06 -1.32
C ASN A 235 -16.94 -25.31 -0.80
N LYS A 236 -17.43 -25.91 0.30
CA LYS A 236 -16.90 -27.18 0.83
C LYS A 236 -17.18 -28.35 -0.12
N GLU A 237 -18.36 -28.40 -0.73
CA GLU A 237 -18.74 -29.41 -1.74
C GLU A 237 -17.82 -29.33 -2.97
N LEU A 238 -17.61 -28.14 -3.54
CA LEU A 238 -16.67 -27.93 -4.66
C LEU A 238 -15.23 -28.31 -4.28
N SER A 239 -14.82 -28.04 -3.04
CA SER A 239 -13.51 -28.46 -2.54
C SER A 239 -13.36 -29.97 -2.42
N LYS A 240 -14.46 -30.68 -2.12
CA LYS A 240 -14.50 -32.14 -2.03
C LYS A 240 -14.44 -32.75 -3.43
N GLU A 241 -15.20 -32.22 -4.37
CA GLU A 241 -15.22 -32.64 -5.77
C GLU A 241 -13.81 -32.60 -6.39
N TRP A 242 -13.07 -31.50 -6.18
CA TRP A 242 -11.66 -31.41 -6.58
C TRP A 242 -10.78 -32.48 -5.94
N LYS A 243 -10.91 -32.72 -4.63
CA LYS A 243 -10.11 -33.74 -3.93
C LYS A 243 -10.39 -35.14 -4.47
N GLU A 244 -11.66 -35.46 -4.73
CA GLU A 244 -12.06 -36.75 -5.29
C GLU A 244 -11.50 -36.94 -6.70
N TYR A 245 -11.57 -35.93 -7.58
CA TYR A 245 -10.94 -36.00 -8.91
C TYR A 245 -9.41 -36.14 -8.82
N LYS A 246 -8.76 -35.32 -7.98
CA LYS A 246 -7.31 -35.33 -7.80
C LYS A 246 -6.76 -36.68 -7.35
N ASN A 247 -7.54 -37.45 -6.58
CA ASN A 247 -7.15 -38.76 -6.05
C ASN A 247 -7.51 -39.94 -6.97
N LYS A 248 -8.28 -39.73 -8.04
CA LYS A 248 -8.66 -40.78 -9.00
C LYS A 248 -7.58 -41.08 -10.06
N GLY A 249 -6.59 -40.20 -10.22
CA GLY A 249 -5.49 -40.34 -11.17
C GLY A 249 -4.23 -39.62 -10.72
#